data_AF-A0A545AYM4-F1
#
_entry.id   AF-A0A545AYM4-F1
#
_cell.length_a   1.000
_cell.length_b   1.000
_cell.length_c   1.000
_cell.angle_alpha   90.00
_cell.angle_beta   90.00
_cell.angle_gamma   90.00
#
_symmetry.space_group_name_H-M   'P 1'
#
loop_
_entity.id
_entity.type
_entity.pdbx_description
1 polymer ?
#
loop_
_entity_poly.entity_id
_entity_poly.type
_entity_poly.pdbx_seq_one_letter_code
_entity_poly.pdbx_strand_id
1 'polypeptide(L)'
;MPPEFWTALRAVADRCHPSPPTVLLASWEPHIPWELAIVDAPWNPDRPDVLGAQSVLGRWTYSEHQRTPAPPSRLDLSAMAVVGGRYDGRLRLPQAEAESAGLVTRYAAVPVEALAQPILQALAGRPRVDVLHVALHGQFDVNGSQDGLLMQDRTWLSPVSVRGVGRSPIRLTFLNACQVGQGQQALGEPAGLAAALIGLGAGAVVAPLWKVDDDAARTVAEGFYPAVWSGESPAEYLYRTRGTGGPTVLAYVYFGHPRLRVVWRGRVDGA
;
A
#
# COMPACT_ATOMS: atom_id res chain seq x y z
N MET A 1 9.76 -19.57 -4.90
CA MET A 1 10.97 -18.82 -5.31
C MET A 1 12.08 -19.80 -5.64
N PRO A 2 12.96 -19.50 -6.60
CA PRO A 2 14.03 -20.41 -7.01
C PRO A 2 15.12 -20.54 -5.92
N PRO A 3 15.82 -21.69 -5.79
CA PRO A 3 16.86 -21.90 -4.78
C PRO A 3 18.01 -20.87 -4.78
N GLU A 4 18.34 -20.35 -5.96
CA GLU A 4 19.39 -19.34 -6.17
C GLU A 4 19.06 -18.03 -5.46
N PHE A 5 17.77 -17.66 -5.41
CA PHE A 5 17.31 -16.49 -4.65
C PHE A 5 17.65 -16.64 -3.16
N TRP A 6 17.33 -17.78 -2.57
CA TRP A 6 17.57 -18.04 -1.15
C TRP A 6 19.05 -18.05 -0.81
N THR A 7 19.87 -18.64 -1.69
CA THR A 7 21.32 -18.67 -1.56
C THR A 7 21.91 -17.25 -1.56
N ALA A 8 21.50 -16.42 -2.53
CA ALA A 8 21.95 -15.04 -2.63
C ALA A 8 21.48 -14.20 -1.43
N LEU A 9 20.21 -14.34 -1.01
CA LEU A 9 19.65 -13.60 0.10
C LEU A 9 20.35 -13.93 1.43
N ARG A 10 20.66 -15.21 1.67
CA ARG A 10 21.41 -15.63 2.86
C ARG A 10 22.81 -15.01 2.90
N ALA A 11 23.52 -15.04 1.77
CA ALA A 11 24.84 -14.40 1.67
C ALA A 11 24.81 -12.88 1.95
N VAL A 12 23.71 -12.20 1.61
CA VAL A 12 23.50 -10.79 1.98
C VAL A 12 23.22 -10.65 3.47
N ALA A 13 22.31 -11.47 4.02
CA ALA A 13 21.95 -11.46 5.44
C ALA A 13 23.17 -11.64 6.35
N ASP A 14 24.05 -12.59 6.01
CA ASP A 14 25.28 -12.86 6.76
C ASP A 14 26.24 -11.65 6.76
N ARG A 15 26.28 -10.88 5.66
CA ARG A 15 27.14 -9.70 5.51
C ARG A 15 26.60 -8.45 6.20
N CYS A 16 25.27 -8.31 6.28
CA CYS A 16 24.64 -7.12 6.87
C CYS A 16 24.26 -7.30 8.34
N HIS A 17 24.43 -8.49 8.92
CA HIS A 17 24.16 -8.75 10.33
C HIS A 17 24.84 -7.70 11.24
N PRO A 18 24.13 -7.13 12.23
CA PRO A 18 22.79 -7.50 12.72
C PRO A 18 21.62 -6.84 11.96
N SER A 19 21.89 -6.04 10.93
CA SER A 19 20.83 -5.39 10.13
C SER A 19 20.14 -6.39 9.19
N PRO A 20 18.84 -6.23 8.90
CA PRO A 20 18.14 -7.09 7.95
C PRO A 20 18.63 -6.85 6.51
N PRO A 21 18.61 -7.88 5.65
CA PRO A 21 18.84 -7.69 4.22
C PRO A 21 17.73 -6.82 3.62
N THR A 22 18.10 -6.00 2.63
CA THR A 22 17.17 -5.18 1.85
C THR A 22 16.90 -5.85 0.51
N VAL A 23 15.63 -6.05 0.15
CA VAL A 23 15.22 -6.75 -1.09
C VAL A 23 14.29 -5.87 -1.91
N LEU A 24 14.60 -5.71 -3.20
CA LEU A 24 13.66 -5.23 -4.22
C LEU A 24 13.24 -6.42 -5.10
N LEU A 25 12.00 -6.88 -4.95
CA LEU A 25 11.42 -7.93 -5.79
C LEU A 25 10.78 -7.31 -7.03
N ALA A 26 11.50 -7.32 -8.15
CA ALA A 26 10.99 -6.78 -9.40
C ALA A 26 10.49 -7.92 -10.30
N SER A 27 9.18 -7.99 -10.54
CA SER A 27 8.52 -9.07 -11.28
C SER A 27 7.39 -8.57 -12.17
N TRP A 28 7.01 -9.37 -13.17
CA TRP A 28 5.77 -9.19 -13.93
C TRP A 28 4.55 -9.80 -13.22
N GLU A 29 4.79 -10.54 -12.14
CA GLU A 29 3.81 -11.20 -11.30
C GLU A 29 3.43 -10.30 -10.10
N PRO A 30 2.25 -9.64 -10.10
CA PRO A 30 1.82 -8.77 -9.02
C PRO A 30 1.06 -9.52 -7.91
N HIS A 31 0.49 -10.71 -8.18
CA HIS A 31 -0.50 -11.35 -7.31
C HIS A 31 0.13 -12.29 -6.29
N ILE A 32 1.26 -12.93 -6.60
CA ILE A 32 1.92 -13.83 -5.64
C ILE A 32 2.41 -13.02 -4.42
N PRO A 33 2.02 -13.41 -3.18
CA PRO A 33 2.41 -12.72 -1.95
C PRO A 33 3.80 -13.17 -1.49
N TRP A 34 4.83 -12.76 -2.23
CA TRP A 34 6.22 -13.13 -1.97
C TRP A 34 6.70 -12.81 -0.55
N GLU A 35 6.11 -11.79 0.09
CA GLU A 35 6.31 -11.40 1.48
C GLU A 35 6.04 -12.52 2.48
N LEU A 36 5.17 -13.48 2.12
CA LEU A 36 4.80 -14.63 2.94
C LEU A 36 5.63 -15.88 2.65
N ALA A 37 6.62 -15.80 1.77
CA ALA A 37 7.53 -16.92 1.53
C ALA A 37 8.28 -17.27 2.83
N ILE A 38 8.25 -18.54 3.22
CA ILE A 38 8.90 -19.04 4.43
C ILE A 38 10.43 -19.05 4.26
N VAL A 39 11.13 -18.54 5.26
CA VAL A 39 12.58 -18.55 5.40
C VAL A 39 12.97 -19.69 6.33
N ASP A 40 13.33 -20.86 5.78
CA ASP A 40 13.57 -22.09 6.55
C ASP A 40 14.54 -21.94 7.75
N ALA A 41 15.54 -21.07 7.61
CA ALA A 41 16.45 -20.70 8.70
C ALA A 41 16.49 -19.17 8.83
N PRO A 42 15.59 -18.57 9.63
CA PRO A 42 15.50 -17.13 9.84
C PRO A 42 16.82 -16.56 10.36
N TRP A 43 17.24 -15.40 9.84
CA TRP A 43 18.43 -14.69 10.34
C TRP A 43 18.10 -13.79 11.53
N ASN A 44 16.82 -13.53 11.80
CA ASN A 44 16.36 -13.01 13.08
C ASN A 44 15.33 -13.98 13.70
N PRO A 45 15.72 -14.74 14.74
CA PRO A 45 14.85 -15.76 15.35
C PRO A 45 13.69 -15.17 16.18
N ASP A 46 13.77 -13.90 16.57
CA ASP A 46 12.74 -13.22 17.37
C ASP A 46 11.58 -12.66 16.52
N ARG A 47 11.58 -12.94 15.21
CA ARG A 47 10.58 -12.44 14.25
C ARG A 47 9.93 -13.58 13.50
N PRO A 48 8.70 -13.40 12.97
CA PRO A 48 8.08 -14.38 12.10
C PRO A 48 9.01 -14.84 10.96
N ASP A 49 8.92 -16.11 10.59
CA ASP A 49 9.76 -16.77 9.58
C ASP A 49 9.42 -16.41 8.13
N VAL A 50 8.49 -15.48 7.91
CA VAL A 50 8.14 -15.00 6.58
C VAL A 50 9.12 -13.95 6.06
N LEU A 51 9.40 -13.96 4.76
CA LEU A 51 10.37 -13.09 4.10
C LEU A 51 10.16 -11.60 4.42
N GLY A 52 8.91 -11.13 4.46
CA GLY A 52 8.57 -9.75 4.75
C GLY A 52 8.79 -9.31 6.21
N ALA A 53 8.89 -10.25 7.15
CA ALA A 53 9.25 -9.99 8.54
C ALA A 53 10.76 -10.16 8.80
N GLN A 54 11.45 -10.88 7.92
CA GLN A 54 12.89 -11.10 7.97
C GLN A 54 13.67 -10.04 7.18
N SER A 55 13.10 -9.43 6.13
CA SER A 55 13.80 -8.47 5.26
C SER A 55 13.09 -7.13 5.10
N VAL A 56 13.86 -6.07 4.82
CA VAL A 56 13.31 -4.78 4.37
C VAL A 56 12.94 -4.93 2.90
N LEU A 57 11.67 -5.15 2.63
CA LEU A 57 11.19 -5.60 1.32
C LEU A 57 10.29 -4.57 0.64
N GLY A 58 10.60 -4.30 -0.63
CA GLY A 58 9.71 -3.63 -1.57
C GLY A 58 9.58 -4.49 -2.82
N ARG A 59 8.43 -4.41 -3.49
CA ARG A 59 8.22 -5.05 -4.80
C ARG A 59 8.02 -4.02 -5.90
N TRP A 60 8.24 -4.40 -7.14
CA TRP A 60 7.98 -3.55 -8.29
C TRP A 60 7.43 -4.36 -9.44
N THR A 61 6.38 -3.85 -10.07
CA THR A 61 5.70 -4.53 -11.16
C THR A 61 6.09 -3.92 -12.50
N TYR A 62 6.54 -4.77 -13.42
CA TYR A 62 6.70 -4.42 -14.82
C TYR A 62 5.44 -4.84 -15.57
N SER A 63 4.95 -4.01 -16.50
CA SER A 63 3.88 -4.47 -17.39
C SER A 63 4.45 -5.42 -18.43
N GLU A 64 3.64 -6.37 -18.88
CA GLU A 64 4.05 -7.38 -19.89
C GLU A 64 4.57 -6.76 -21.20
N HIS A 65 4.21 -5.50 -21.47
CA HIS A 65 4.49 -4.82 -22.73
C HIS A 65 5.38 -3.57 -22.59
N GLN A 66 5.67 -3.10 -21.37
CA GLN A 66 6.56 -1.96 -21.14
C GLN A 66 7.35 -2.13 -19.84
N ARG A 67 8.67 -1.88 -19.91
CA ARG A 67 9.46 -1.65 -18.71
C ARG A 67 8.99 -0.36 -18.07
N THR A 68 8.21 -0.46 -17.00
CA THR A 68 8.05 0.67 -16.07
C THR A 68 9.44 1.09 -15.60
N PRO A 69 9.73 2.40 -15.48
CA PRO A 69 10.98 2.85 -14.89
C PRO A 69 11.19 2.18 -13.54
N ALA A 70 12.45 1.95 -13.16
CA ALA A 70 12.77 1.48 -11.82
C ALA A 70 12.12 2.40 -10.77
N PRO A 71 11.69 1.86 -9.62
CA PRO A 71 11.04 2.67 -8.60
C PRO A 71 11.96 3.79 -8.14
N PRO A 72 11.46 5.03 -7.97
CA PRO A 72 12.29 6.12 -7.48
C PRO A 72 12.74 5.85 -6.05
N SER A 73 14.01 6.16 -5.75
CA SER A 73 14.55 6.09 -4.38
C SER A 73 14.27 7.36 -3.57
N ARG A 74 13.70 8.40 -4.19
CA ARG A 74 13.34 9.66 -3.54
C ARG A 74 12.02 10.21 -4.09
N LEU A 75 11.18 10.72 -3.21
CA LEU A 75 10.00 11.51 -3.54
C LEU A 75 9.99 12.81 -2.74
N ASP A 76 9.77 13.94 -3.40
CA ASP A 76 9.50 15.23 -2.76
C ASP A 76 7.99 15.48 -2.84
N LEU A 77 7.31 15.49 -1.69
CA LEU A 77 5.85 15.48 -1.57
C LEU A 77 5.38 16.66 -0.70
N SER A 78 4.16 17.14 -0.91
CA SER A 78 3.71 18.40 -0.35
C SER A 78 2.21 18.50 -0.09
N ALA A 79 1.38 17.66 -0.71
CA ALA A 79 -0.06 17.77 -0.62
C ALA A 79 -0.74 16.40 -0.66
N MET A 80 -1.65 16.19 0.28
CA MET A 80 -2.37 14.92 0.46
C MET A 80 -3.84 15.10 0.13
N ALA A 81 -4.44 14.10 -0.54
CA ALA A 81 -5.88 13.90 -0.54
C ALA A 81 -6.21 12.63 0.26
N VAL A 82 -7.40 12.62 0.85
CA VAL A 82 -7.94 11.45 1.56
C VAL A 82 -9.35 11.13 1.07
N VAL A 83 -9.58 9.87 0.74
CA VAL A 83 -10.89 9.32 0.38
C VAL A 83 -11.34 8.45 1.55
N GLY A 84 -12.32 8.92 2.32
CA GLY A 84 -12.91 8.18 3.44
C GLY A 84 -14.37 7.86 3.17
N GLY A 85 -14.73 6.59 3.11
CA GLY A 85 -16.09 6.15 2.82
C GLY A 85 -17.04 6.41 3.98
N ARG A 86 -18.14 7.14 3.72
CA ARG A 86 -19.25 7.31 4.66
C ARG A 86 -20.41 6.45 4.20
N TYR A 87 -20.56 5.28 4.82
CA TYR A 87 -21.63 4.33 4.51
C TYR A 87 -22.59 4.20 5.68
N ASP A 88 -23.82 3.80 5.39
CA ASP A 88 -24.86 3.58 6.40
C ASP A 88 -24.94 2.11 6.86
N GLY A 89 -25.48 1.91 8.05
CA GLY A 89 -25.82 0.58 8.59
C GLY A 89 -24.62 -0.36 8.69
N ARG A 90 -24.74 -1.56 8.13
CA ARG A 90 -23.74 -2.64 8.25
C ARG A 90 -22.47 -2.39 7.43
N LEU A 91 -22.50 -1.40 6.52
CA LEU A 91 -21.35 -1.01 5.71
C LEU A 91 -20.55 0.12 6.36
N ARG A 92 -21.00 0.69 7.49
CA ARG A 92 -20.28 1.79 8.12
C ARG A 92 -18.86 1.36 8.53
N LEU A 93 -17.89 2.25 8.31
CA LEU A 93 -16.48 2.07 8.67
C LEU A 93 -16.01 3.15 9.66
N PRO A 94 -16.35 3.04 10.95
CA PRO A 94 -16.02 4.08 11.92
C PRO A 94 -14.52 4.38 12.01
N GLN A 95 -13.67 3.36 11.82
CA GLN A 95 -12.22 3.55 11.87
C GLN A 95 -11.67 4.25 10.63
N ALA A 96 -12.23 4.00 9.45
CA ALA A 96 -11.89 4.75 8.23
C ALA A 96 -12.34 6.22 8.33
N GLU A 97 -13.51 6.48 8.94
CA GLU A 97 -13.99 7.83 9.23
C GLU A 97 -13.02 8.57 10.18
N ALA A 98 -12.60 7.92 11.26
CA ALA A 98 -11.66 8.47 12.24
C ALA A 98 -10.27 8.72 11.66
N GLU A 99 -9.72 7.75 10.93
CA GLU A 99 -8.46 7.85 10.18
C GLU A 99 -8.47 9.05 9.24
N SER A 100 -9.53 9.16 8.42
CA SER A 100 -9.66 10.26 7.45
C SER A 100 -9.72 11.62 8.13
N ALA A 101 -10.48 11.74 9.23
CA ALA A 101 -10.53 12.98 10.02
C ALA A 101 -9.16 13.33 10.63
N GLY A 102 -8.41 12.32 11.08
CA GLY A 102 -7.04 12.47 11.56
C GLY A 102 -6.09 13.02 10.48
N LEU A 103 -6.16 12.50 9.26
CA LEU A 103 -5.34 12.96 8.14
C LEU A 103 -5.69 14.38 7.69
N VAL A 104 -6.98 14.75 7.65
CA VAL A 104 -7.44 16.12 7.38
C VAL A 104 -6.86 17.08 8.42
N THR A 105 -6.98 16.72 9.70
CA THR A 105 -6.54 17.56 10.82
C THR A 105 -5.01 17.70 10.83
N ARG A 106 -4.27 16.59 10.77
CA ARG A 106 -2.82 16.56 10.95
C ARG A 106 -2.04 17.03 9.72
N TYR A 107 -2.51 16.74 8.51
CA TYR A 107 -1.75 16.97 7.28
C TYR A 107 -2.42 17.92 6.29
N ALA A 108 -3.52 18.58 6.68
CA ALA A 108 -4.34 19.38 5.77
C ALA A 108 -4.84 18.56 4.56
N ALA A 109 -5.03 17.25 4.74
CA ALA A 109 -5.44 16.40 3.63
C ALA A 109 -6.76 16.92 3.03
N VAL A 110 -6.81 17.04 1.71
CA VAL A 110 -8.02 17.48 1.02
C VAL A 110 -9.00 16.30 0.99
N PRO A 111 -10.19 16.41 1.61
CA PRO A 111 -11.18 15.35 1.54
C PRO A 111 -11.70 15.23 0.11
N VAL A 112 -11.71 14.00 -0.39
CA VAL A 112 -12.29 13.62 -1.68
C VAL A 112 -13.46 12.69 -1.40
N GLU A 113 -14.61 13.00 -2.00
CA GLU A 113 -15.81 12.20 -1.83
C GLU A 113 -15.59 10.77 -2.37
N ALA A 114 -16.13 9.78 -1.67
CA ALA A 114 -16.01 8.36 -2.02
C ALA A 114 -16.93 7.96 -3.20
N LEU A 115 -16.80 8.69 -4.31
CA LEU A 115 -17.49 8.47 -5.58
C LEU A 115 -16.45 8.32 -6.69
N ALA A 116 -16.80 7.57 -7.74
CA ALA A 116 -15.87 7.27 -8.82
C ALA A 116 -15.32 8.54 -9.50
N GLN A 117 -16.19 9.50 -9.84
CA GLN A 117 -15.78 10.71 -10.56
C GLN A 117 -14.83 11.61 -9.74
N PRO A 118 -15.11 11.95 -8.46
CA PRO A 118 -14.17 12.67 -7.60
C PRO A 118 -12.81 11.98 -7.46
N ILE A 119 -12.78 10.65 -7.28
CA ILE A 119 -11.51 9.91 -7.19
C ILE A 119 -10.74 9.97 -8.51
N LEU A 120 -11.41 9.77 -9.64
CA LEU A 120 -10.79 9.89 -10.97
C LEU A 120 -10.29 11.32 -11.25
N GLN A 121 -10.99 12.34 -10.76
CA GLN A 121 -10.54 13.74 -10.84
C GLN A 121 -9.31 13.99 -9.98
N ALA A 122 -9.24 13.45 -8.76
CA ALA A 122 -8.06 13.53 -7.91
C ALA A 122 -6.86 12.83 -8.57
N LEU A 123 -7.07 11.64 -9.15
CA LEU A 123 -6.08 10.94 -9.96
C LEU A 123 -5.63 11.74 -11.18
N ALA A 124 -6.53 12.52 -11.79
CA ALA A 124 -6.21 13.44 -12.88
C ALA A 124 -5.59 14.79 -12.40
N GLY A 125 -5.32 14.95 -11.10
CA GLY A 125 -4.69 16.14 -10.52
C GLY A 125 -5.65 17.28 -10.16
N ARG A 126 -6.90 16.95 -9.83
CA ARG A 126 -7.92 17.88 -9.35
C ARG A 126 -8.53 17.34 -8.04
N PRO A 127 -8.08 17.79 -6.86
CA PRO A 127 -7.06 18.81 -6.62
C PRO A 127 -5.63 18.34 -6.99
N ARG A 128 -4.69 19.27 -7.09
CA ARG A 128 -3.27 18.94 -7.27
C ARG A 128 -2.70 18.43 -5.95
N VAL A 129 -2.59 17.11 -5.83
CA VAL A 129 -1.98 16.40 -4.70
C VAL A 129 -0.95 15.40 -5.21
N ASP A 130 0.00 15.05 -4.35
CA ASP A 130 1.05 14.07 -4.62
C ASP A 130 0.96 12.83 -3.73
N VAL A 131 0.13 12.87 -2.68
CA VAL A 131 -0.24 11.72 -1.85
C VAL A 131 -1.74 11.45 -1.93
N LEU A 132 -2.12 10.19 -2.10
CA LEU A 132 -3.51 9.74 -2.01
C LEU A 132 -3.65 8.69 -0.90
N HIS A 133 -4.53 8.94 0.05
CA HIS A 133 -4.97 7.97 1.03
C HIS A 133 -6.38 7.49 0.69
N VAL A 134 -6.64 6.19 0.72
CA VAL A 134 -7.96 5.62 0.43
C VAL A 134 -8.36 4.67 1.55
N ALA A 135 -9.46 4.94 2.23
CA ALA A 135 -10.03 4.12 3.29
C ALA A 135 -11.49 3.78 2.94
N LEU A 136 -11.69 2.63 2.29
CA LEU A 136 -12.96 2.18 1.69
C LEU A 136 -13.11 0.66 1.81
N HIS A 137 -14.32 0.14 1.58
CA HIS A 137 -14.45 -1.30 1.30
C HIS A 137 -13.82 -1.65 -0.05
N GLY A 138 -13.31 -2.87 -0.15
CA GLY A 138 -12.70 -3.44 -1.35
C GLY A 138 -13.16 -4.88 -1.54
N GLN A 139 -13.34 -5.31 -2.79
CA GLN A 139 -13.80 -6.65 -3.12
C GLN A 139 -13.21 -7.13 -4.44
N PHE A 140 -12.80 -8.40 -4.44
CA PHE A 140 -12.35 -9.10 -5.63
C PHE A 140 -13.43 -10.07 -6.10
N ASP A 141 -13.79 -9.99 -7.38
CA ASP A 141 -14.67 -10.95 -8.03
C ASP A 141 -14.11 -11.34 -9.39
N VAL A 142 -13.49 -12.53 -9.46
CA VAL A 142 -12.88 -13.09 -10.70
C VAL A 142 -13.89 -13.21 -11.84
N ASN A 143 -15.17 -13.41 -11.52
CA ASN A 143 -16.20 -13.79 -12.48
C ASN A 143 -17.36 -12.80 -12.56
N GLY A 144 -17.32 -11.69 -11.83
CA GLY A 144 -18.43 -10.75 -11.74
C GLY A 144 -18.04 -9.29 -11.89
N SER A 145 -19.02 -8.43 -11.62
CA SER A 145 -18.95 -6.98 -11.86
C SER A 145 -18.54 -6.17 -10.62
N GLN A 146 -18.29 -6.85 -9.50
CA GLN A 146 -17.98 -6.26 -8.19
C GLN A 146 -16.48 -6.39 -7.88
N ASP A 147 -15.66 -5.75 -8.72
CA ASP A 147 -14.20 -5.71 -8.58
C ASP A 147 -13.72 -4.28 -8.33
N GLY A 148 -12.99 -4.08 -7.23
CA GLY A 148 -12.36 -2.82 -6.85
C GLY A 148 -12.95 -2.17 -5.60
N LEU A 149 -12.94 -0.84 -5.57
CA LEU A 149 -13.36 -0.08 -4.39
C LEU A 149 -14.88 0.14 -4.40
N LEU A 150 -15.57 -0.15 -3.29
CA LEU A 150 -16.99 0.13 -3.15
C LEU A 150 -17.20 1.63 -2.88
N MET A 151 -17.95 2.29 -3.74
CA MET A 151 -18.29 3.70 -3.62
C MET A 151 -19.50 3.91 -2.69
N GLN A 152 -19.66 5.14 -2.22
CA GLN A 152 -20.76 5.53 -1.32
C GLN A 152 -22.15 5.38 -1.98
N ASP A 153 -22.24 5.54 -3.29
CA ASP A 153 -23.46 5.32 -4.09
C ASP A 153 -23.71 3.85 -4.45
N ARG A 154 -22.95 2.93 -3.84
CA ARG A 154 -22.98 1.47 -4.08
C ARG A 154 -22.54 1.04 -5.48
N THR A 155 -21.80 1.89 -6.18
CA THR A 155 -21.06 1.51 -7.40
C THR A 155 -19.65 1.01 -7.07
N TRP A 156 -18.92 0.50 -8.06
CA TRP A 156 -17.56 -0.01 -7.91
C TRP A 156 -16.58 0.77 -8.78
N LEU A 157 -15.45 1.19 -8.19
CA LEU A 157 -14.33 1.74 -8.93
C LEU A 157 -13.29 0.64 -9.21
N SER A 158 -13.34 0.11 -10.43
CA SER A 158 -12.43 -0.97 -10.85
C SER A 158 -11.04 -0.47 -11.23
N PRO A 159 -10.02 -1.35 -11.20
CA PRO A 159 -8.68 -1.03 -11.72
C PRO A 159 -8.68 -0.58 -13.18
N VAL A 160 -9.62 -1.07 -14.00
CA VAL A 160 -9.77 -0.67 -15.41
C VAL A 160 -10.13 0.80 -15.54
N SER A 161 -11.08 1.28 -14.72
CA SER A 161 -11.45 2.70 -14.67
C SER A 161 -10.26 3.58 -14.28
N VAL A 162 -9.45 3.13 -13.32
CA VAL A 162 -8.22 3.82 -12.90
C VAL A 162 -7.21 3.90 -14.03
N ARG A 163 -7.00 2.82 -14.81
CA ARG A 163 -6.12 2.82 -16.00
C ARG A 163 -6.58 3.78 -17.10
N GLY A 164 -7.86 4.15 -17.13
CA GLY A 164 -8.39 5.16 -18.05
C GLY A 164 -7.91 6.58 -17.73
N VAL A 165 -7.41 6.82 -16.51
CA VAL A 165 -6.67 8.05 -16.21
C VAL A 165 -5.34 7.99 -16.94
N GLY A 166 -4.90 9.09 -17.55
CA GLY A 166 -3.61 9.16 -18.23
C GLY A 166 -2.44 9.15 -17.24
N ARG A 167 -1.65 10.23 -17.19
CA ARG A 167 -0.59 10.36 -16.18
C ARG A 167 -1.13 11.08 -14.94
N SER A 168 -0.92 10.48 -13.77
CA SER A 168 -1.31 11.08 -12.49
C SER A 168 -0.16 11.88 -11.86
N PRO A 169 -0.45 12.99 -11.13
CA PRO A 169 0.54 13.63 -10.27
C PRO A 169 0.77 12.89 -8.95
N ILE A 170 -0.11 11.96 -8.56
CA ILE A 170 0.03 11.20 -7.32
C ILE A 170 1.24 10.29 -7.41
N ARG A 171 2.13 10.40 -6.41
CA ARG A 171 3.40 9.69 -6.35
C ARG A 171 3.45 8.65 -5.24
N LEU A 172 2.64 8.81 -4.21
CA LEU A 172 2.51 7.87 -3.11
C LEU A 172 1.03 7.60 -2.83
N THR A 173 0.62 6.34 -2.87
CA THR A 173 -0.72 5.92 -2.49
C THR A 173 -0.69 4.97 -1.29
N PHE A 174 -1.55 5.20 -0.31
CA PHE A 174 -1.83 4.24 0.75
C PHE A 174 -3.28 3.77 0.59
N LEU A 175 -3.45 2.49 0.28
CA LEU A 175 -4.74 1.85 0.12
C LEU A 175 -5.06 1.11 1.41
N ASN A 176 -5.92 1.68 2.23
CA ASN A 176 -6.56 1.02 3.35
C ASN A 176 -7.92 0.47 2.94
N ALA A 177 -7.91 -0.37 1.90
CA ALA A 177 -9.11 -0.92 1.30
C ALA A 177 -8.95 -2.41 1.06
N CYS A 178 -9.60 -3.22 1.90
CA CYS A 178 -9.77 -4.67 1.82
C CYS A 178 -10.73 -5.07 2.94
N GLN A 179 -11.97 -4.64 2.85
CA GLN A 179 -13.01 -5.05 3.78
C GLN A 179 -14.20 -5.49 2.95
N VAL A 180 -14.50 -6.79 2.95
CA VAL A 180 -15.87 -7.32 3.10
C VAL A 180 -15.78 -8.68 3.80
N GLY A 181 -16.65 -8.92 4.77
CA GLY A 181 -16.69 -10.15 5.56
C GLY A 181 -17.27 -11.36 4.83
N GLN A 182 -16.89 -12.55 5.34
CA GLN A 182 -17.50 -13.86 5.05
C GLN A 182 -17.46 -14.27 3.56
N GLY A 183 -16.27 -14.34 2.98
CA GLY A 183 -16.08 -14.93 1.66
C GLY A 183 -14.60 -15.16 1.40
N GLN A 184 -14.19 -16.43 1.32
CA GLN A 184 -12.83 -16.81 1.01
C GLN A 184 -12.50 -16.38 -0.43
N GLN A 185 -11.39 -15.65 -0.57
CA GLN A 185 -10.54 -15.42 -1.76
C GLN A 185 -10.25 -13.93 -2.00
N ALA A 186 -9.28 -13.39 -1.26
CA ALA A 186 -8.59 -12.16 -1.63
C ALA A 186 -7.10 -12.50 -1.81
N LEU A 187 -6.73 -12.87 -3.03
CA LEU A 187 -5.35 -12.90 -3.52
C LEU A 187 -5.39 -12.25 -4.91
N GLY A 188 -5.17 -10.93 -5.00
CA GLY A 188 -4.88 -10.29 -6.28
C GLY A 188 -5.46 -8.90 -6.56
N GLU A 189 -6.60 -8.50 -5.98
CA GLU A 189 -7.24 -7.19 -6.25
C GLU A 189 -6.37 -5.98 -5.85
N PRO A 190 -5.78 -5.94 -4.64
CA PRO A 190 -4.94 -4.82 -4.22
C PRO A 190 -3.70 -4.71 -5.10
N ALA A 191 -3.26 -5.84 -5.66
CA ALA A 191 -2.20 -5.89 -6.65
C ALA A 191 -2.64 -5.31 -8.01
N GLY A 192 -3.89 -5.53 -8.42
CA GLY A 192 -4.48 -4.95 -9.63
C GLY A 192 -4.62 -3.43 -9.54
N LEU A 193 -5.14 -2.91 -8.43
CA LEU A 193 -5.25 -1.47 -8.19
C LEU A 193 -3.88 -0.82 -7.98
N ALA A 194 -2.98 -1.45 -7.23
CA ALA A 194 -1.60 -0.95 -7.08
C ALA A 194 -0.85 -0.92 -8.41
N ALA A 195 -0.97 -1.97 -9.24
CA ALA A 195 -0.38 -2.00 -10.57
C ALA A 195 -0.98 -0.92 -11.50
N ALA A 196 -2.28 -0.66 -11.40
CA ALA A 196 -2.91 0.44 -12.14
C ALA A 196 -2.31 1.79 -11.73
N LEU A 197 -2.21 2.07 -10.42
CA LEU A 197 -1.62 3.30 -9.89
C LEU A 197 -0.14 3.49 -10.25
N ILE A 198 0.66 2.41 -10.21
CA ILE A 198 2.05 2.42 -10.69
C ILE A 198 2.09 2.77 -12.18
N GLY A 199 1.18 2.20 -12.98
CA GLY A 199 1.01 2.53 -14.39
C GLY A 199 0.67 4.01 -14.64
N LEU A 200 -0.04 4.67 -13.72
CA LEU A 200 -0.31 6.11 -13.79
C LEU A 200 0.88 7.00 -13.41
N GLY A 201 1.96 6.41 -12.85
CA GLY A 201 3.17 7.13 -12.43
C GLY A 201 3.40 7.21 -10.91
N ALA A 202 2.63 6.47 -10.10
CA ALA A 202 2.92 6.34 -8.68
C ALA A 202 4.32 5.73 -8.48
N GLY A 203 5.13 6.36 -7.64
CA GLY A 203 6.45 5.85 -7.25
C GLY A 203 6.39 4.89 -6.06
N ALA A 204 5.27 4.88 -5.34
CA ALA A 204 5.05 4.07 -4.16
C ALA A 204 3.56 3.76 -3.96
N VAL A 205 3.23 2.51 -3.67
CA VAL A 205 1.88 2.09 -3.25
C VAL A 205 1.98 1.12 -2.09
N VAL A 206 1.21 1.35 -1.03
CA VAL A 206 1.01 0.39 0.07
C VAL A 206 -0.42 -0.10 0.01
N ALA A 207 -0.63 -1.42 0.09
CA ALA A 207 -1.97 -2.00 0.07
C ALA A 207 -1.99 -3.35 0.83
N PRO A 208 -3.06 -3.68 1.57
CA PRO A 208 -3.25 -5.01 2.15
C PRO A 208 -3.54 -6.03 1.06
N LEU A 209 -3.18 -7.31 1.24
CA LEU A 209 -3.49 -8.40 0.30
C LEU A 209 -4.86 -9.05 0.55
N TRP A 210 -5.31 -9.04 1.81
CA TRP A 210 -6.54 -9.66 2.27
C TRP A 210 -7.22 -8.79 3.32
N LYS A 211 -8.36 -9.29 3.85
CA LYS A 211 -9.14 -8.58 4.85
C LYS A 211 -8.33 -8.21 6.09
N VAL A 212 -8.28 -6.92 6.40
CA VAL A 212 -7.65 -6.39 7.59
C VAL A 212 -8.67 -6.09 8.69
N ASP A 213 -8.22 -6.14 9.94
CA ASP A 213 -8.98 -5.65 11.08
C ASP A 213 -8.96 -4.12 11.10
N ASP A 214 -10.10 -3.50 11.31
CA ASP A 214 -10.30 -2.05 11.19
C ASP A 214 -9.42 -1.25 12.16
N ASP A 215 -9.29 -1.70 13.41
CA ASP A 215 -8.50 -1.02 14.43
C ASP A 215 -7.00 -1.14 14.14
N ALA A 216 -6.56 -2.33 13.75
CA ALA A 216 -5.18 -2.57 13.34
C ALA A 216 -4.83 -1.80 12.05
N ALA A 217 -5.74 -1.75 11.08
CA ALA A 217 -5.59 -1.02 9.83
C ALA A 217 -5.38 0.49 10.08
N ARG A 218 -6.23 1.07 10.93
CA ARG A 218 -6.07 2.47 11.38
C ARG A 218 -4.73 2.72 12.03
N THR A 219 -4.32 1.83 12.94
CA THR A 219 -3.04 1.92 13.62
C THR A 219 -1.86 1.89 12.64
N VAL A 220 -1.94 1.06 11.60
CA VAL A 220 -0.92 0.99 10.54
C VAL A 220 -0.87 2.30 9.76
N ALA A 221 -1.99 2.89 9.37
CA ALA A 221 -2.00 4.14 8.62
C ALA A 221 -1.53 5.35 9.46
N GLU A 222 -2.00 5.46 10.71
CA GLU A 222 -1.63 6.53 11.64
C GLU A 222 -0.13 6.50 11.98
N GLY A 223 0.45 5.30 12.09
CA GLY A 223 1.89 5.14 12.29
C GLY A 223 2.73 5.34 11.02
N PHE A 224 2.16 5.07 9.84
CA PHE A 224 2.89 5.09 8.56
C PHE A 224 3.37 6.49 8.19
N TYR A 225 2.49 7.49 8.22
CA TYR A 225 2.84 8.84 7.76
C TYR A 225 3.90 9.53 8.61
N PRO A 226 3.82 9.56 9.96
CA PRO A 226 4.87 10.14 10.79
C PRO A 226 6.23 9.46 10.60
N ALA A 227 6.24 8.14 10.50
CA ALA A 227 7.44 7.36 10.23
C ALA A 227 8.07 7.75 8.88
N VAL A 228 7.28 7.74 7.81
CA VAL A 228 7.80 8.01 6.47
C VAL A 228 8.22 9.48 6.33
N TRP A 229 7.51 10.41 6.99
CA TRP A 229 7.79 11.84 6.87
C TRP A 229 9.04 12.23 7.66
N SER A 230 9.39 11.44 8.70
CA SER A 230 10.63 11.57 9.47
C SER A 230 11.82 10.84 8.83
N GLY A 231 11.62 10.20 7.67
CA GLY A 231 12.68 9.64 6.84
C GLY A 231 12.79 8.12 6.86
N GLU A 232 11.98 7.40 7.64
CA GLU A 232 11.85 5.94 7.52
C GLU A 232 11.30 5.60 6.13
N SER A 233 11.83 4.57 5.45
CA SER A 233 11.21 4.13 4.19
C SER A 233 9.92 3.34 4.46
N PRO A 234 8.95 3.33 3.54
CA PRO A 234 7.77 2.46 3.66
C PRO A 234 8.10 0.99 3.93
N ALA A 235 9.18 0.48 3.32
CA ALA A 235 9.64 -0.89 3.52
C ALA A 235 10.20 -1.13 4.93
N GLU A 236 10.96 -0.17 5.48
CA GLU A 236 11.47 -0.23 6.86
C GLU A 236 10.30 -0.20 7.86
N TYR A 237 9.30 0.67 7.63
CA TYR A 237 8.09 0.74 8.44
C TYR A 237 7.34 -0.60 8.49
N LEU A 238 7.09 -1.21 7.33
CA LEU A 238 6.42 -2.51 7.26
C LEU A 238 7.28 -3.63 7.86
N TYR A 239 8.59 -3.63 7.59
CA TYR A 239 9.51 -4.58 8.23
C TYR A 239 9.36 -4.49 9.73
N ARG A 240 9.53 -3.30 10.34
CA ARG A 240 9.47 -3.07 11.77
C ARG A 240 8.16 -3.55 12.38
N THR A 241 7.03 -3.13 11.82
CA THR A 241 5.69 -3.46 12.32
C THR A 241 5.36 -4.95 12.21
N ARG A 242 5.83 -5.66 11.18
CA ARG A 242 5.63 -7.11 11.03
C ARG A 242 6.34 -7.96 12.09
N GLY A 243 7.38 -7.42 12.74
CA GLY A 243 8.10 -8.17 13.79
C GLY A 243 7.29 -8.43 15.04
N THR A 244 6.32 -7.56 15.33
CA THR A 244 5.49 -7.62 16.54
C THR A 244 3.99 -7.56 16.22
N GLY A 245 3.64 -7.54 14.93
CA GLY A 245 2.29 -7.31 14.42
C GLY A 245 1.50 -8.58 14.21
N GLY A 246 0.17 -8.47 14.25
CA GLY A 246 -0.75 -9.56 13.93
C GLY A 246 -0.95 -9.78 12.42
N PRO A 247 -1.89 -10.67 12.04
CA PRO A 247 -2.18 -11.00 10.64
C PRO A 247 -2.48 -9.80 9.74
N THR A 248 -3.07 -8.73 10.29
CA THR A 248 -3.32 -7.48 9.54
C THR A 248 -2.05 -6.83 9.03
N VAL A 249 -0.98 -6.79 9.84
CA VAL A 249 0.26 -6.15 9.42
C VAL A 249 0.98 -6.97 8.33
N LEU A 250 0.86 -8.31 8.40
CA LEU A 250 1.36 -9.21 7.36
C LEU A 250 0.61 -9.05 6.03
N ALA A 251 -0.62 -8.52 6.04
CA ALA A 251 -1.40 -8.28 4.84
C ALA A 251 -0.81 -7.17 3.97
N TYR A 252 -0.27 -6.11 4.58
CA TYR A 252 0.23 -4.96 3.83
C TYR A 252 1.46 -5.32 3.01
N VAL A 253 1.40 -5.08 1.71
CA VAL A 253 2.52 -5.15 0.77
C VAL A 253 2.89 -3.75 0.31
N TYR A 254 4.15 -3.58 -0.11
CA TYR A 254 4.68 -2.31 -0.54
C TYR A 254 5.29 -2.42 -1.94
N PHE A 255 4.70 -1.68 -2.88
CA PHE A 255 5.24 -1.47 -4.20
C PHE A 255 6.09 -0.21 -4.20
N GLY A 256 7.41 -0.34 -4.40
CA GLY A 256 8.34 0.77 -4.46
C GLY A 256 9.76 0.39 -4.07
N HIS A 257 10.66 1.38 -4.09
CA HIS A 257 12.06 1.15 -3.74
C HIS A 257 12.17 0.88 -2.23
N PRO A 258 12.82 -0.21 -1.77
CA PRO A 258 12.90 -0.56 -0.34
C PRO A 258 13.74 0.39 0.51
N ARG A 259 14.24 1.48 -0.09
CA ARG A 259 15.01 2.55 0.55
C ARG A 259 14.48 3.92 0.13
N LEU A 260 13.22 3.97 -0.30
CA LEU A 260 12.57 5.21 -0.67
C LEU A 260 12.67 6.21 0.48
N ARG A 261 13.24 7.38 0.21
CA ARG A 261 13.20 8.53 1.13
C ARG A 261 12.13 9.50 0.65
N VAL A 262 11.20 9.83 1.54
CA VAL A 262 10.18 10.84 1.31
C VAL A 262 10.61 12.13 1.99
N VAL A 263 10.64 13.22 1.22
CA VAL A 263 10.81 14.58 1.75
C VAL A 263 9.44 15.22 1.74
N TRP A 264 8.79 15.26 2.92
CA TRP A 264 7.52 15.94 3.09
C TRP A 264 7.74 17.44 3.33
N ARG A 265 7.09 18.27 2.52
CA ARG A 265 7.10 19.74 2.61
C ARG A 265 5.72 20.33 2.86
N GLY A 266 4.71 19.47 3.02
CA GLY A 266 3.35 19.89 3.31
C GLY A 266 3.17 20.26 4.78
N ARG A 267 1.95 20.70 5.12
CA ARG A 267 1.62 21.08 6.48
C ARG A 267 1.64 19.85 7.41
N VAL A 268 2.09 20.07 8.65
CA VAL A 268 1.97 19.12 9.76
C VAL A 268 1.50 19.91 10.97
N ASP A 269 0.23 19.75 11.35
CA ASP A 269 -0.35 20.41 12.52
C ASP A 269 -0.24 19.49 13.74
N GLY A 270 0.08 20.08 14.91
CA GLY A 270 0.17 19.35 16.18
C GLY A 270 1.44 18.51 16.34
N ALA A 271 2.60 19.08 16.00
CA ALA A 271 3.89 18.60 16.49
C ALA A 271 4.05 18.92 17.99
#